data_AF-A0AA88KX63-F1
#
_entry.id   AF-A0AA88KX63-F1
#
_cell.length_a   1.000
_cell.length_b   1.000
_cell.length_c   1.000
_cell.angle_alpha   90.00
_cell.angle_beta   90.00
_cell.angle_gamma   90.00
#
_symmetry.space_group_name_H-M   'P 1'
#
loop_
_entity.id
_entity.type
_entity.pdbx_description
1 polymer ?
#
loop_
_entity_poly.entity_id
_entity_poly.type
_entity_poly.pdbx_seq_one_letter_code
_entity_poly.pdbx_strand_id
1 'polypeptide(L)'
;MASEARITFAQVATDIQGDVEMNDLLVRLLEIFVQFGLESKKASEKAPIAAKASSCAFNLGMLIPVIASLVRRMPPINQPKVRLHKLFKDFWLYCVVMRFTQEECGIYPHEWYKGLCEIAVKSPLLISQTPFKSEFRELQYTAALRTDGVQSTEVQEFRNQILNLLGNPPQDVSNIIGKLTFAQCTYLLCVYWLEVLRVKHSDKPNFYYIFDYINDPAIQKDKSQIWKCVS
;
A
#
# COMPACT_ATOMS: atom_id res chain seq x y z
N MET A 1 -8.99 -4.63 26.03
CA MET A 1 -8.12 -3.50 25.62
C MET A 1 -8.03 -3.32 24.09
N ALA A 2 -7.32 -4.16 23.32
CA ALA A 2 -7.21 -3.96 21.86
C ALA A 2 -8.55 -4.14 21.09
N SER A 3 -9.40 -5.06 21.54
CA SER A 3 -10.75 -5.29 20.99
C SER A 3 -11.70 -4.12 21.26
N GLU A 4 -11.70 -3.58 22.48
CA GLU A 4 -12.53 -2.43 22.87
C GLU A 4 -12.14 -1.17 22.10
N ALA A 5 -10.84 -0.90 21.95
CA ALA A 5 -10.37 0.23 21.15
C ALA A 5 -10.82 0.12 19.68
N ARG A 6 -10.79 -1.08 19.08
CA ARG A 6 -11.32 -1.32 17.72
C ARG A 6 -12.80 -0.99 17.64
N ILE A 7 -13.61 -1.46 18.60
CA ILE A 7 -15.06 -1.22 18.62
C ILE A 7 -15.34 0.28 18.70
N THR A 8 -14.63 1.00 19.59
CA THR A 8 -14.76 2.45 19.72
C THR A 8 -14.39 3.17 18.42
N PHE A 9 -13.26 2.82 17.78
CA PHE A 9 -12.88 3.45 16.51
C PHE A 9 -13.86 3.14 15.39
N ALA A 10 -14.39 1.91 15.31
CA ALA A 10 -15.38 1.53 14.32
C ALA A 10 -16.71 2.29 14.50
N GLN A 11 -17.15 2.50 15.74
CA GLN A 11 -18.33 3.31 16.06
C GLN A 11 -18.12 4.76 15.66
N VAL A 12 -17.00 5.37 16.08
CA VAL A 12 -16.66 6.75 15.70
C VAL A 12 -16.58 6.92 14.18
N ALA A 13 -15.95 5.99 13.47
CA ALA A 13 -15.87 6.01 12.01
C ALA A 13 -17.25 5.90 11.31
N THR A 14 -18.22 5.25 11.96
CA THR A 14 -19.60 5.11 11.46
C THR A 14 -20.46 6.32 11.77
N ASP A 15 -20.26 6.94 12.95
CA ASP A 15 -21.14 7.98 13.46
C ASP A 15 -20.68 9.39 13.10
N ILE A 16 -19.37 9.61 12.92
CA ILE A 16 -18.79 10.92 12.62
C ILE A 16 -19.44 11.54 11.37
N GLN A 17 -19.83 12.80 11.44
CA GLN A 17 -20.44 13.53 10.32
C GLN A 17 -19.58 14.74 9.96
N GLY A 18 -19.72 15.20 8.72
CA GLY A 18 -18.98 16.36 8.21
C GLY A 18 -17.70 15.97 7.47
N ASP A 19 -17.48 16.60 6.32
CA ASP A 19 -16.36 16.27 5.43
C ASP A 19 -15.00 16.58 6.08
N VAL A 20 -14.93 17.63 6.89
CA VAL A 20 -13.68 18.04 7.56
C VAL A 20 -13.30 17.03 8.64
N GLU A 21 -14.26 16.67 9.47
CA GLU A 21 -14.12 15.74 10.57
C GLU A 21 -13.78 14.32 10.07
N MET A 22 -14.44 13.88 9.00
CA MET A 22 -14.12 12.61 8.34
C MET A 22 -12.69 12.61 7.77
N ASN A 23 -12.25 13.70 7.12
CA ASN A 23 -10.88 13.81 6.61
C ASN A 23 -9.85 13.81 7.75
N ASP A 24 -10.11 14.53 8.83
CA ASP A 24 -9.21 14.59 9.99
C ASP A 24 -9.10 13.22 10.67
N LEU A 25 -10.21 12.49 10.81
CA LEU A 25 -10.20 11.13 11.32
C LEU A 25 -9.45 10.19 10.39
N LEU A 26 -9.63 10.29 9.07
CA LEU A 26 -8.91 9.48 8.09
C LEU A 26 -7.39 9.67 8.22
N VAL A 27 -6.93 10.92 8.30
CA VAL A 27 -5.51 11.24 8.51
C VAL A 27 -5.00 10.57 9.80
N ARG A 28 -5.74 10.68 10.90
CA ARG A 28 -5.34 10.07 12.18
C ARG A 28 -5.31 8.54 12.12
N LEU A 29 -6.31 7.90 11.51
CA LEU A 29 -6.35 6.44 11.37
C LEU A 29 -5.18 5.92 10.54
N LEU A 30 -4.86 6.59 9.42
CA LEU A 30 -3.70 6.23 8.60
C LEU A 30 -2.39 6.48 9.35
N GLU A 31 -2.29 7.53 10.17
CA GLU A 31 -1.12 7.77 11.02
C GLU A 31 -0.92 6.66 12.04
N ILE A 32 -1.98 6.24 12.73
CA ILE A 32 -1.94 5.13 13.68
C ILE A 32 -1.53 3.84 12.95
N PHE A 33 -2.08 3.58 11.76
CA PHE A 33 -1.70 2.43 10.94
C PHE A 33 -0.20 2.43 10.63
N VAL A 34 0.33 3.55 10.13
CA VAL A 34 1.77 3.68 9.85
C VAL A 34 2.60 3.55 11.12
N GLN A 35 2.15 4.12 12.25
CA GLN A 35 2.83 4.01 13.55
C GLN A 35 2.91 2.57 14.04
N PHE A 36 1.84 1.77 13.95
CA PHE A 36 1.92 0.35 14.30
C PHE A 36 2.88 -0.43 13.41
N GLY A 37 2.96 -0.07 12.12
CA GLY A 37 3.96 -0.62 11.20
C GLY A 37 5.40 -0.25 11.60
N LEU A 38 5.60 0.90 12.24
CA LEU A 38 6.90 1.36 12.76
C LEU A 38 7.27 0.72 14.10
N GLU A 39 6.33 0.67 15.04
CA GLU A 39 6.56 0.16 16.40
C GLU A 39 6.86 -1.33 16.41
N SER A 40 6.16 -2.09 15.57
CA SER A 40 6.42 -3.52 15.37
C SER A 40 7.85 -3.80 14.89
N LYS A 41 8.49 -2.83 14.24
CA LYS A 41 9.88 -2.91 13.81
C LYS A 41 10.86 -2.55 14.92
N LYS A 42 10.53 -1.59 15.79
CA LYS A 42 11.38 -1.14 16.91
C LYS A 42 11.41 -2.11 18.10
N ALA A 43 10.31 -2.79 18.40
CA ALA A 43 10.24 -3.78 19.48
C ALA A 43 11.01 -5.10 19.17
N SER A 44 11.73 -5.15 18.04
CA SER A 44 12.13 -6.38 17.34
C SER A 44 13.51 -6.94 17.72
N GLU A 45 14.16 -6.51 18.80
CA GLU A 45 15.49 -7.06 19.16
C GLU A 45 15.46 -8.41 19.90
N LYS A 46 14.31 -8.91 20.42
CA LYS A 46 14.32 -10.05 21.38
C LYS A 46 13.37 -11.25 21.14
N ALA A 47 12.58 -11.31 20.06
CA ALA A 47 11.62 -12.43 19.82
C ALA A 47 11.89 -13.26 18.52
N PRO A 48 11.27 -14.44 18.33
CA PRO A 48 11.36 -15.22 17.08
C PRO A 48 10.64 -14.56 15.89
N ILE A 49 11.22 -14.62 14.68
CA ILE A 49 10.79 -13.88 13.47
C ILE A 49 9.33 -14.20 13.04
N ALA A 50 8.90 -15.46 13.09
CA ALA A 50 7.56 -15.88 12.63
C ALA A 50 6.43 -15.35 13.54
N ALA A 51 6.64 -15.33 14.86
CA ALA A 51 5.65 -14.80 15.82
C ALA A 51 5.52 -13.26 15.72
N LYS A 52 6.58 -12.57 15.29
CA LYS A 52 6.62 -11.10 15.09
C LYS A 52 5.82 -10.64 13.87
N ALA A 53 6.02 -11.31 12.73
CA ALA A 53 5.31 -10.99 11.49
C ALA A 53 3.79 -11.14 11.66
N SER A 54 3.38 -12.18 12.41
CA SER A 54 1.96 -12.42 12.75
C SER A 54 1.36 -11.31 13.62
N SER A 55 2.09 -10.82 14.65
CA SER A 55 1.60 -9.75 15.53
C SER A 55 1.50 -8.38 14.83
N CYS A 56 2.49 -8.03 14.00
CA CYS A 56 2.47 -6.80 13.20
C CYS A 56 1.33 -6.81 12.19
N ALA A 57 1.22 -7.90 11.43
CA ALA A 57 0.15 -8.09 10.46
C ALA A 57 -1.23 -8.04 11.13
N PHE A 58 -1.35 -8.59 12.33
CA PHE A 58 -2.60 -8.52 13.09
C PHE A 58 -2.98 -7.10 13.50
N ASN A 59 -2.05 -6.34 14.10
CA ASN A 59 -2.32 -4.97 14.54
C ASN A 59 -2.67 -4.03 13.38
N LEU A 60 -1.96 -4.16 12.26
CA LEU A 60 -2.23 -3.39 11.04
C LEU A 60 -3.57 -3.81 10.43
N GLY A 61 -3.76 -5.11 10.22
CA GLY A 61 -4.96 -5.66 9.57
C GLY A 61 -6.26 -5.25 10.26
N MET A 62 -6.25 -5.19 11.59
CA MET A 62 -7.43 -4.81 12.39
C MET A 62 -7.91 -3.37 12.16
N LEU A 63 -7.06 -2.47 11.68
CA LEU A 63 -7.44 -1.09 11.34
C LEU A 63 -8.04 -0.97 9.93
N ILE A 64 -7.80 -1.94 9.04
CA ILE A 64 -8.28 -1.88 7.66
C ILE A 64 -9.82 -1.77 7.60
N PRO A 65 -10.61 -2.60 8.32
CA PRO A 65 -12.07 -2.46 8.30
C PRO A 65 -12.58 -1.12 8.85
N VAL A 66 -11.85 -0.52 9.80
CA VAL A 66 -12.20 0.78 10.41
C VAL A 66 -11.95 1.92 9.42
N ILE A 67 -10.81 1.88 8.72
CA ILE A 67 -10.51 2.85 7.66
C ILE A 67 -11.54 2.70 6.53
N ALA A 68 -11.89 1.47 6.15
CA ALA A 68 -12.88 1.20 5.12
C ALA A 68 -14.27 1.74 5.47
N SER A 69 -14.74 1.57 6.71
CA SER A 69 -16.06 2.06 7.14
C SER A 69 -16.17 3.59 7.08
N LEU A 70 -15.07 4.30 7.30
CA LEU A 70 -14.99 5.75 7.11
C LEU A 70 -14.94 6.11 5.61
N VAL A 71 -14.00 5.53 4.88
CA VAL A 71 -13.67 5.89 3.49
C VAL A 71 -14.82 5.58 2.53
N ARG A 72 -15.62 4.53 2.77
CA ARG A 72 -16.80 4.21 1.93
C ARG A 72 -17.82 5.37 1.88
N ARG A 73 -17.86 6.21 2.91
CA ARG A 73 -18.78 7.35 3.06
C ARG A 73 -18.25 8.63 2.39
N MET A 74 -17.00 8.62 1.96
CA MET A 74 -16.31 9.77 1.36
C MET A 74 -16.32 9.69 -0.17
N PRO A 75 -16.21 10.83 -0.88
CA PRO A 75 -15.93 10.81 -2.33
C PRO A 75 -14.53 10.25 -2.61
N PRO A 76 -14.25 9.78 -3.85
CA PRO A 76 -12.91 9.38 -4.25
C PRO A 76 -11.88 10.52 -4.08
N ILE A 77 -10.73 10.19 -3.51
CA ILE A 77 -9.69 11.16 -3.13
C ILE A 77 -8.73 11.33 -4.31
N ASN A 78 -8.96 12.32 -5.17
CA ASN A 78 -8.14 12.52 -6.37
C ASN A 78 -6.93 13.44 -6.15
N GLN A 79 -7.09 14.49 -5.34
CA GLN A 79 -6.05 15.52 -5.11
C GLN A 79 -5.78 15.69 -3.61
N PRO A 80 -5.22 14.66 -2.95
CA PRO A 80 -4.92 14.75 -1.52
C PRO A 80 -3.83 15.78 -1.25
N LYS A 81 -3.91 16.43 -0.08
CA LYS A 81 -2.79 17.20 0.46
C LYS A 81 -1.57 16.29 0.64
N VAL A 82 -0.36 16.85 0.53
CA VAL A 82 0.92 16.13 0.61
C VAL A 82 1.02 15.14 1.77
N ARG A 83 0.55 15.53 2.97
CA ARG A 83 0.55 14.66 4.15
C ARG A 83 -0.34 13.42 3.97
N LEU A 84 -1.58 13.61 3.52
CA LEU A 84 -2.52 12.52 3.32
C LEU A 84 -2.06 11.58 2.20
N HIS A 85 -1.49 12.16 1.13
CA HIS A 85 -0.94 11.39 0.02
C HIS A 85 0.19 10.46 0.45
N LYS A 86 1.12 10.98 1.26
CA LYS A 86 2.21 10.19 1.84
C LYS A 86 1.66 9.06 2.71
N LEU A 87 0.66 9.33 3.55
CA LEU A 87 0.04 8.31 4.40
C LEU A 87 -0.59 7.18 3.59
N PHE A 88 -1.25 7.49 2.47
CA PHE A 88 -1.77 6.47 1.56
C PHE A 88 -0.66 5.65 0.90
N LYS A 89 0.44 6.28 0.47
CA LYS A 89 1.61 5.56 -0.04
C LYS A 89 2.16 4.58 0.99
N ASP A 90 2.36 5.03 2.23
CA ASP A 90 2.85 4.19 3.32
C ASP A 90 1.84 3.06 3.66
N PHE A 91 0.53 3.36 3.65
CA PHE A 91 -0.52 2.38 3.87
C PHE A 91 -0.48 1.24 2.85
N TRP A 92 -0.48 1.57 1.55
CA TRP A 92 -0.46 0.56 0.48
C TRP A 92 0.82 -0.27 0.50
N LEU A 93 1.94 0.36 0.82
CA LEU A 93 3.23 -0.30 0.98
C LEU A 93 3.20 -1.36 2.09
N TYR A 94 2.68 -1.02 3.26
CA TYR A 94 2.48 -2.00 4.34
C TYR A 94 1.49 -3.10 3.94
N CYS A 95 0.41 -2.77 3.24
CA CYS A 95 -0.57 -3.78 2.80
C CYS A 95 0.02 -4.81 1.84
N VAL A 96 0.89 -4.38 0.91
CA VAL A 96 1.59 -5.29 -0.01
C VAL A 96 2.65 -6.09 0.72
N VAL A 97 3.48 -5.47 1.56
CA VAL A 97 4.53 -6.16 2.33
C VAL A 97 3.94 -7.22 3.25
N MET A 98 2.81 -6.92 3.89
CA MET A 98 2.09 -7.87 4.75
C MET A 98 1.17 -8.82 3.98
N ARG A 99 1.11 -8.72 2.65
CA ARG A 99 0.29 -9.57 1.75
C ARG A 99 -1.21 -9.55 2.04
N PHE A 100 -1.74 -8.45 2.58
CA PHE A 100 -3.18 -8.29 2.81
C PHE A 100 -3.99 -8.24 1.50
N THR A 101 -3.34 -7.92 0.37
CA THR A 101 -3.97 -7.82 -0.95
C THR A 101 -4.28 -9.18 -1.60
N GLN A 102 -3.85 -10.30 -0.99
CA GLN A 102 -3.99 -11.64 -1.56
C GLN A 102 -5.10 -12.43 -0.84
N GLU A 103 -6.32 -12.38 -1.38
CA GLU A 103 -7.48 -13.10 -0.83
C GLU A 103 -7.28 -14.62 -0.74
N GLU A 104 -6.64 -15.19 -1.77
CA GLU A 104 -6.51 -16.64 -1.98
C GLU A 104 -5.58 -17.32 -0.98
N CYS A 105 -4.76 -16.56 -0.24
CA CYS A 105 -3.85 -17.14 0.74
C CYS A 105 -4.56 -17.67 1.99
N GLY A 106 -5.78 -17.19 2.29
CA GLY A 106 -6.56 -17.65 3.46
C GLY A 106 -5.93 -17.37 4.82
N ILE A 107 -4.84 -16.58 4.87
CA ILE A 107 -4.06 -16.29 6.09
C ILE A 107 -4.78 -15.28 6.98
N TYR A 108 -5.54 -14.36 6.38
CA TYR A 108 -6.13 -13.21 7.05
C TYR A 108 -7.65 -13.24 7.05
N PRO A 109 -8.31 -12.60 8.05
CA PRO A 109 -9.75 -12.42 8.03
C PRO A 109 -10.24 -11.79 6.73
N HIS A 110 -11.27 -12.37 6.12
CA HIS A 110 -11.84 -11.90 4.85
C HIS A 110 -12.31 -10.42 4.91
N GLU A 111 -12.70 -9.94 6.10
CA GLU A 111 -13.05 -8.53 6.33
C GLU A 111 -11.91 -7.55 6.00
N TRP A 112 -10.64 -7.95 6.14
CA TRP A 112 -9.50 -7.09 5.82
C TRP A 112 -9.35 -6.91 4.32
N TYR A 113 -9.45 -8.01 3.56
CA TYR A 113 -9.43 -7.94 2.11
C TYR A 113 -10.61 -7.13 1.57
N LYS A 114 -11.82 -7.37 2.09
CA LYS A 114 -13.00 -6.57 1.74
C LYS A 114 -12.80 -5.09 2.05
N GLY A 115 -12.20 -4.76 3.20
CA GLY A 115 -11.87 -3.39 3.56
C GLY A 115 -10.87 -2.75 2.58
N LEU A 116 -9.86 -3.48 2.13
CA LEU A 116 -8.95 -3.00 1.09
C LEU A 116 -9.66 -2.72 -0.24
N CYS A 117 -10.63 -3.53 -0.63
CA CYS A 117 -11.44 -3.29 -1.83
C CYS A 117 -12.16 -1.94 -1.73
N GLU A 118 -12.79 -1.65 -0.59
CA GLU A 118 -13.50 -0.38 -0.36
C GLU A 118 -12.52 0.81 -0.34
N ILE A 119 -11.35 0.65 0.27
CA ILE A 119 -10.32 1.69 0.33
C ILE A 119 -9.70 1.94 -1.06
N ALA A 120 -9.50 0.91 -1.87
CA ALA A 120 -8.91 1.02 -3.22
C ALA A 120 -9.73 1.95 -4.13
N VAL A 121 -11.05 1.78 -4.13
CA VAL A 121 -11.98 2.58 -4.95
C VAL A 121 -11.89 4.08 -4.64
N LYS A 122 -11.49 4.44 -3.41
CA LYS A 122 -11.42 5.82 -2.94
C LYS A 122 -10.01 6.38 -2.83
N SER A 123 -8.99 5.53 -2.89
CA SER A 123 -7.60 5.92 -2.68
C SER A 123 -7.08 6.83 -3.80
N PRO A 124 -6.19 7.79 -3.49
CA PRO A 124 -5.51 8.57 -4.50
C PRO A 124 -4.54 7.72 -5.32
N LEU A 125 -4.15 8.23 -6.49
CA LEU A 125 -3.06 7.65 -7.27
C LEU A 125 -1.73 7.77 -6.51
N LEU A 126 -0.87 6.77 -6.67
CA LEU A 126 0.46 6.73 -6.03
C LEU A 126 1.55 7.39 -6.89
N ILE A 127 1.19 8.42 -7.67
CA ILE A 127 2.11 9.22 -8.50
C ILE A 127 2.90 10.24 -7.68
N SER A 128 4.02 10.75 -8.16
CA SER A 128 4.77 11.80 -7.47
C SER A 128 4.04 13.14 -7.47
N GLN A 129 3.91 13.75 -6.29
CA GLN A 129 3.40 15.13 -6.16
C GLN A 129 4.50 16.20 -6.33
N THR A 130 5.78 15.80 -6.31
CA THR A 130 6.91 16.71 -6.50
C THR A 130 7.83 16.22 -7.63
N PRO A 131 7.92 16.92 -8.76
CA PRO A 131 8.61 16.45 -9.97
C PRO A 131 10.15 16.45 -9.91
N PHE A 132 10.74 16.89 -8.79
CA PHE A 132 12.18 17.08 -8.63
C PHE A 132 12.84 16.19 -7.56
N LYS A 133 12.04 15.45 -6.78
CA LYS A 133 12.57 14.49 -5.82
C LYS A 133 12.41 13.09 -6.40
N SER A 134 13.50 12.33 -6.41
CA SER A 134 13.46 10.93 -6.84
C SER A 134 12.57 10.15 -5.88
N GLU A 135 11.33 9.89 -6.28
CA GLU A 135 10.31 9.12 -5.55
C GLU A 135 10.90 7.82 -4.98
N PHE A 136 11.68 7.10 -5.79
CA PHE A 136 12.34 5.86 -5.38
C PHE A 136 13.37 6.04 -4.25
N ARG A 137 14.02 7.21 -4.17
CA ARG A 137 14.90 7.55 -3.04
C ARG A 137 14.08 7.85 -1.79
N GLU A 138 12.89 8.46 -1.92
CA GLU A 138 11.99 8.66 -0.78
C GLU A 138 11.43 7.33 -0.28
N LEU A 139 11.05 6.42 -1.18
CA LEU A 139 10.61 5.06 -0.87
C LEU A 139 11.69 4.27 -0.12
N GLN A 140 12.97 4.39 -0.49
CA GLN A 140 14.09 3.79 0.25
C GLN A 140 14.18 4.25 1.71
N TYR A 141 13.64 5.43 2.04
CA TYR A 141 13.55 5.95 3.40
C TYR A 141 12.20 5.70 4.07
N THR A 142 11.21 5.15 3.37
CA THR A 142 9.97 4.70 4.01
C THR A 142 10.29 3.55 4.95
N ALA A 143 9.82 3.63 6.18
CA ALA A 143 10.24 2.70 7.21
C ALA A 143 9.79 1.25 6.98
N ALA A 144 8.72 1.02 6.22
CA ALA A 144 8.34 -0.30 5.76
C ALA A 144 9.42 -0.94 4.86
N LEU A 145 10.29 -0.13 4.24
CA LEU A 145 11.37 -0.55 3.34
C LEU A 145 12.77 -0.43 3.95
N ARG A 146 12.93 0.28 5.08
CA ARG A 146 14.23 0.48 5.77
C ARG A 146 14.73 -0.79 6.48
N THR A 147 14.83 -1.94 5.83
CA THR A 147 15.37 -3.12 6.51
C THR A 147 16.89 -3.09 6.34
N ASP A 148 17.61 -2.78 7.42
CA ASP A 148 19.00 -3.21 7.57
C ASP A 148 18.97 -4.75 7.48
N GLY A 149 19.15 -5.26 6.27
CA GLY A 149 18.98 -6.68 5.94
C GLY A 149 17.63 -7.05 5.32
N VAL A 150 17.11 -6.30 4.33
CA VAL A 150 16.16 -6.93 3.38
C VAL A 150 16.86 -8.17 2.86
N GLN A 151 16.33 -9.35 3.21
CA GLN A 151 16.97 -10.59 2.80
C GLN A 151 16.86 -10.67 1.28
N SER A 152 17.96 -11.03 0.62
CA SER A 152 17.98 -11.22 -0.84
C SER A 152 16.81 -12.08 -1.32
N THR A 153 16.39 -13.04 -0.49
CA THR A 153 15.22 -13.92 -0.69
C THR A 153 13.89 -13.16 -0.85
N GLU A 154 13.57 -12.20 0.03
CA GLU A 154 12.30 -11.44 -0.03
C GLU A 154 12.18 -10.63 -1.32
N VAL A 155 13.28 -10.00 -1.76
CA VAL A 155 13.29 -9.26 -3.02
C VAL A 155 13.04 -10.18 -4.20
N GLN A 156 13.63 -11.39 -4.19
CA GLN A 156 13.40 -12.37 -5.25
C GLN A 156 11.95 -12.87 -5.27
N GLU A 157 11.31 -13.06 -4.11
CA GLU A 157 9.89 -13.41 -4.04
C GLU A 157 9.02 -12.35 -4.74
N PHE A 158 9.30 -11.07 -4.48
CA PHE A 158 8.56 -9.96 -5.09
C PHE A 158 8.81 -9.86 -6.60
N ARG A 159 10.06 -10.07 -7.06
CA ARG A 159 10.38 -10.11 -8.50
C ARG A 159 9.66 -11.27 -9.19
N ASN A 160 9.67 -12.46 -8.60
CA ASN A 160 8.96 -13.62 -9.12
C ASN A 160 7.46 -13.37 -9.17
N GLN A 161 6.89 -12.72 -8.16
CA GLN A 161 5.50 -12.30 -8.18
C GLN A 161 5.21 -11.37 -9.37
N ILE A 162 6.03 -10.35 -9.61
CA ILE A 162 5.86 -9.44 -10.75
C ILE A 162 5.95 -10.20 -12.09
N LEU A 163 6.95 -11.09 -12.23
CA LEU A 163 7.10 -11.92 -13.44
C LEU A 163 5.87 -12.80 -13.69
N ASN A 164 5.32 -13.42 -12.64
CA ASN A 164 4.12 -14.23 -12.73
C ASN A 164 2.90 -13.42 -13.14
N LEU A 165 2.74 -12.20 -12.58
CA LEU A 165 1.64 -11.30 -12.92
C LEU A 165 1.70 -10.81 -14.38
N LEU A 166 2.89 -10.63 -14.94
CA LEU A 166 3.08 -10.20 -16.32
C LEU A 166 2.93 -11.33 -17.36
N GLY A 167 2.91 -12.60 -16.92
CA GLY A 167 2.61 -13.74 -17.79
C GLY A 167 3.62 -13.94 -18.94
N ASN A 168 4.87 -14.28 -18.60
CA ASN A 168 6.00 -14.46 -19.53
C ASN A 168 6.37 -13.17 -20.30
N PRO A 169 6.82 -12.11 -19.60
CA PRO A 169 7.23 -10.88 -20.25
C PRO A 169 8.47 -11.09 -21.13
N PRO A 170 8.69 -10.23 -22.16
CA PRO A 170 9.90 -10.24 -22.97
C PRO A 170 11.20 -10.26 -22.14
N GLN A 171 12.28 -10.80 -22.71
CA GLN A 171 13.54 -11.01 -21.97
C GLN A 171 14.15 -9.69 -21.46
N ASP A 172 13.99 -8.59 -22.18
CA ASP A 172 14.46 -7.27 -21.75
C ASP A 172 13.71 -6.76 -20.51
N VAL A 173 12.39 -6.95 -20.46
CA VAL A 173 11.55 -6.64 -19.28
C VAL A 173 11.90 -7.56 -18.11
N SER A 174 12.08 -8.86 -18.36
CA SER A 174 12.51 -9.82 -17.34
C SER A 174 13.87 -9.43 -16.72
N ASN A 175 14.81 -8.98 -17.56
CA ASN A 175 16.13 -8.51 -17.11
C ASN A 175 16.05 -7.21 -16.29
N ILE A 176 15.09 -6.32 -16.59
CA ILE A 176 14.83 -5.13 -15.79
C ILE A 176 14.30 -5.53 -14.42
N ILE A 177 13.28 -6.39 -14.36
CA ILE A 177 12.68 -6.88 -13.11
C ILE A 177 13.74 -7.53 -12.21
N GLY A 178 14.63 -8.33 -12.79
CA GLY A 178 15.75 -8.96 -12.07
C GLY A 178 16.71 -7.97 -11.37
N LYS A 179 16.73 -6.70 -11.80
CA LYS A 179 17.59 -5.64 -11.23
C LYS A 179 16.85 -4.69 -10.30
N LEU A 180 15.52 -4.76 -10.22
CA LEU A 180 14.72 -3.85 -9.40
C LEU A 180 15.05 -4.01 -7.92
N THR A 181 15.21 -2.89 -7.22
CA THR A 181 15.35 -2.88 -5.76
C THR A 181 14.05 -3.33 -5.08
N PHE A 182 14.13 -3.68 -3.79
CA PHE A 182 12.94 -4.00 -3.01
C PHE A 182 11.91 -2.87 -3.06
N ALA A 183 12.33 -1.62 -2.86
CA ALA A 183 11.48 -0.44 -2.93
C ALA A 183 10.74 -0.31 -4.26
N GLN A 184 11.43 -0.57 -5.37
CA GLN A 184 10.87 -0.54 -6.71
C GLN A 184 9.87 -1.68 -6.94
N CYS A 185 10.18 -2.90 -6.51
CA CYS A 185 9.27 -4.04 -6.63
C CYS A 185 7.99 -3.79 -5.82
N THR A 186 8.11 -3.35 -4.57
CA THR A 186 6.96 -3.10 -3.71
C THR A 186 6.10 -1.95 -4.26
N TYR A 187 6.72 -0.90 -4.80
CA TYR A 187 5.97 0.18 -5.46
C TYR A 187 5.15 -0.33 -6.65
N LEU A 188 5.75 -1.11 -7.56
CA LEU A 188 5.04 -1.69 -8.70
C LEU A 188 3.87 -2.55 -8.25
N LEU A 189 4.06 -3.38 -7.22
CA LEU A 189 2.98 -4.18 -6.66
C LEU A 189 1.89 -3.33 -5.98
N CYS A 190 2.25 -2.20 -5.34
CA CYS A 190 1.25 -1.28 -4.79
C CYS A 190 0.37 -0.70 -5.89
N VAL A 191 0.98 -0.21 -6.98
CA VAL A 191 0.24 0.30 -8.15
C VAL A 191 -0.64 -0.80 -8.74
N TYR A 192 -0.07 -1.98 -8.98
CA TYR A 192 -0.81 -3.12 -9.51
C TYR A 192 -2.02 -3.49 -8.64
N TRP A 193 -1.83 -3.75 -7.35
CA TRP A 193 -2.92 -4.19 -6.48
C TRP A 193 -3.95 -3.09 -6.25
N LEU A 194 -3.53 -1.83 -6.08
CA LEU A 194 -4.45 -0.71 -5.95
C LEU A 194 -5.35 -0.62 -7.19
N GLU A 195 -4.77 -0.61 -8.39
CA GLU A 195 -5.55 -0.44 -9.61
C GLU A 195 -6.39 -1.68 -9.95
N VAL A 196 -5.89 -2.89 -9.70
CA VAL A 196 -6.71 -4.12 -9.84
C VAL A 196 -7.92 -4.08 -8.93
N LEU A 197 -7.75 -3.73 -7.65
CA LEU A 197 -8.86 -3.63 -6.70
C LEU A 197 -9.80 -2.48 -7.06
N ARG A 198 -9.27 -1.31 -7.44
CA ARG A 198 -10.07 -0.16 -7.88
C ARG A 198 -10.93 -0.51 -9.08
N VAL A 199 -10.36 -1.15 -10.11
CA VAL A 199 -11.09 -1.53 -11.33
C VAL A 199 -12.12 -2.62 -11.04
N LYS A 200 -11.79 -3.64 -10.25
CA LYS A 200 -12.71 -4.74 -9.94
C LYS A 200 -13.90 -4.32 -9.08
N HIS A 201 -13.74 -3.33 -8.20
CA HIS A 201 -14.73 -2.97 -7.17
C HIS A 201 -15.36 -1.58 -7.35
N SER A 202 -14.94 -0.79 -8.35
CA SER A 202 -15.59 0.47 -8.67
C SER A 202 -16.88 0.24 -9.45
N ASP A 203 -17.94 0.98 -9.09
CA ASP A 203 -19.20 1.01 -9.87
C ASP A 203 -18.97 1.55 -11.29
N LYS A 204 -17.92 2.36 -11.47
CA LYS A 204 -17.49 2.94 -12.76
C LYS A 204 -16.01 2.69 -12.94
N PRO A 205 -15.61 1.51 -13.45
CA PRO A 205 -14.22 1.18 -13.69
C PRO A 205 -13.59 2.16 -14.67
N ASN A 206 -12.43 2.70 -14.31
CA ASN A 206 -11.68 3.63 -15.16
C ASN A 206 -10.25 3.13 -15.32
N PHE A 207 -9.90 2.64 -16.51
CA PHE A 207 -8.56 2.16 -16.80
C PHE A 207 -7.55 3.29 -17.08
N TYR A 208 -8.02 4.51 -17.36
CA TYR A 208 -7.16 5.62 -17.77
C TYR A 208 -6.15 6.03 -16.69
N TYR A 209 -6.40 5.68 -15.42
CA TYR A 209 -5.45 5.91 -14.32
C TYR A 209 -4.08 5.26 -14.56
N ILE A 210 -3.99 4.18 -15.36
CA ILE A 210 -2.69 3.60 -15.72
C ILE A 210 -1.81 4.60 -16.49
N PHE A 211 -2.41 5.44 -17.34
CA PHE A 211 -1.67 6.44 -18.10
C PHE A 211 -1.13 7.54 -17.20
N ASP A 212 -1.80 7.88 -16.11
CA ASP A 212 -1.29 8.85 -15.14
C ASP A 212 0.00 8.34 -14.47
N TYR A 213 0.11 7.03 -14.20
CA TYR A 213 1.36 6.42 -13.72
C TYR A 213 2.45 6.40 -14.80
N ILE A 214 2.12 6.06 -16.04
CA ILE A 214 3.09 6.07 -17.15
C ILE A 214 3.62 7.49 -17.42
N ASN A 215 2.77 8.50 -17.21
CA ASN A 215 3.10 9.92 -17.38
C ASN A 215 3.78 10.54 -16.15
N ASP A 216 3.97 9.80 -15.06
CA ASP A 216 4.63 10.32 -13.86
C ASP A 216 6.11 10.65 -14.18
N PRO A 217 6.54 11.92 -14.04
CA PRO A 217 7.92 12.32 -14.30
C PRO A 217 8.94 11.52 -13.47
N ALA A 218 8.58 11.07 -12.27
CA ALA A 218 9.45 10.27 -11.44
C ALA A 218 9.67 8.85 -12.00
N ILE A 219 8.67 8.27 -12.65
CA ILE A 219 8.77 6.98 -13.34
C ILE A 219 9.53 7.13 -14.66
N GLN A 220 9.24 8.17 -15.44
CA GLN A 220 9.89 8.39 -16.75
C GLN A 220 11.38 8.72 -16.64
N LYS A 221 11.77 9.51 -15.64
CA LYS A 221 13.18 9.91 -15.43
C LYS A 221 13.99 8.89 -14.64
N ASP A 222 13.38 7.79 -14.21
CA ASP A 222 14.05 6.77 -13.43
C ASP A 222 15.05 5.96 -14.28
N LYS A 223 16.25 5.76 -13.74
CA LYS A 223 17.34 5.08 -14.44
C LYS A 223 17.14 3.57 -14.58
N SER A 224 16.26 2.96 -13.78
CA SER A 224 15.98 1.52 -13.85
C SER A 224 15.01 1.15 -14.97
N GLN A 225 14.50 2.13 -15.72
CA GLN A 225 13.53 1.93 -16.81
C GLN A 225 12.23 1.27 -16.33
N ILE A 226 11.82 1.54 -15.08
CA ILE A 226 10.66 0.93 -14.44
C ILE A 226 9.36 1.17 -15.23
N TRP A 227 9.30 2.24 -16.02
CA TRP A 227 8.18 2.55 -16.91
C TRP A 227 7.88 1.42 -17.90
N LYS A 228 8.88 0.63 -18.32
CA LYS A 228 8.69 -0.55 -19.19
C LYS A 228 7.94 -1.70 -18.53
N CYS A 229 7.87 -1.71 -17.20
CA CYS A 229 7.08 -2.70 -16.46
C CYS A 229 5.62 -2.26 -16.29
N VAL A 230 5.30 -1.01 -16.62
CA VAL A 230 3.97 -0.39 -16.45
C VAL A 230 3.28 -0.16 -17.79
N SER A 231 4.05 -0.03 -18.88
CA SER A 231 3.59 0.07 -20.28
C SER A 231 3.15 -1.27 -20.85
#